data_AF-A0A3L7TE88-F1
#
_entry.id   AF-A0A3L7TE88-F1
#
_cell.length_a   1.000
_cell.length_b   1.000
_cell.length_c   1.000
_cell.angle_alpha   90.00
_cell.angle_beta   90.00
_cell.angle_gamma   90.00
#
_symmetry.space_group_name_H-M   'P 1'
#
loop_
_entity.id
_entity.type
_entity.pdbx_description
1 polymer ?
#
loop_
_entity_poly.entity_id
_entity_poly.type
_entity_poly.pdbx_seq_one_letter_code
_entity_poly.pdbx_strand_id
1 'polypeptide(L)' 'MPDGLVIFRCVCFDRTFAELKEFTRAEPLSIEQITARYGCGGSCKLCRPYIQRMLQTGETEFREIIEVATD' A
#
# COMPACT_ATOMS: atom_id res chain seq x y z
N MET A 1 -3.56 24.91 7.21
CA MET A 1 -4.19 23.99 6.23
C MET A 1 -3.55 22.63 6.47
N PRO A 2 -4.24 21.48 6.41
CA PRO A 2 -3.53 20.23 6.61
C PRO A 2 -2.64 19.97 5.38
N ASP A 3 -1.39 20.39 5.57
CA ASP A 3 -0.09 19.95 5.08
C ASP A 3 -0.05 18.78 4.06
N GLY A 4 -0.19 19.12 2.77
CA GLY A 4 0.35 18.33 1.66
C GLY A 4 -0.41 17.05 1.28
N LEU A 5 -0.04 16.48 0.13
CA LEU A 5 -0.51 15.17 -0.32
C LEU A 5 0.01 14.10 0.63
N VAL A 6 -0.89 13.29 1.21
CA VAL A 6 -0.51 12.13 2.05
C VAL A 6 -1.23 10.89 1.53
N ILE A 7 -0.45 9.87 1.17
CA ILE A 7 -0.92 8.59 0.65
C ILE A 7 -0.59 7.53 1.69
N PHE A 8 -1.61 7.04 2.40
CA PHE A 8 -1.43 6.12 3.52
C PHE A 8 -2.43 4.96 3.51
N ARG A 9 -3.27 4.86 2.48
CA ARG A 9 -4.33 3.84 2.39
C ARG A 9 -4.67 3.44 0.97
N CYS A 10 -5.21 2.23 0.83
CA CYS A 10 -5.96 1.82 -0.34
C CYS A 10 -7.37 2.43 -0.29
N VAL A 11 -7.69 3.33 -1.21
CA VAL A 11 -8.99 4.01 -1.26
C VAL A 11 -10.14 3.09 -1.69
N CYS A 12 -9.87 2.04 -2.48
CA CYS A 12 -10.91 1.12 -2.93
C CYS A 12 -11.50 0.27 -1.79
N PHE A 13 -10.69 -0.05 -0.79
CA PHE A 13 -11.05 -0.96 0.29
C PHE A 13 -10.95 -0.31 1.68
N ASP A 14 -10.75 1.01 1.72
CA ASP A 14 -10.55 1.84 2.92
C ASP A 14 -9.64 1.18 3.99
N ARG A 15 -8.44 0.78 3.55
CA ARG A 15 -7.46 0.06 4.37
C ARG A 15 -6.15 0.81 4.40
N THR A 16 -5.65 1.12 5.59
CA THR A 16 -4.36 1.82 5.76
C THR A 16 -3.18 0.88 5.53
N PHE A 17 -2.04 1.45 5.14
CA PHE A 17 -0.79 0.69 5.03
C PHE A 17 -0.28 0.26 6.41
N ALA A 18 -0.56 1.03 7.47
CA ALA A 18 -0.24 0.62 8.84
C ALA A 18 -0.98 -0.67 9.24
N GLU A 19 -2.27 -0.78 8.93
CA GLU A 19 -3.04 -2.02 9.16
C GLU A 19 -2.48 -3.19 8.35
N LEU A 20 -2.17 -2.97 7.06
CA LEU A 20 -1.57 -4.00 6.22
C LEU A 20 -0.21 -4.45 6.76
N LYS A 21 0.62 -3.52 7.26
CA LYS A 21 1.91 -3.82 7.86
C LYS A 21 1.77 -4.72 9.09
N GLU A 22 0.84 -4.42 9.98
CA GLU A 22 0.57 -5.28 11.14
C GLU A 22 0.12 -6.68 10.72
N PHE A 23 -0.68 -6.81 9.65
CA PHE A 23 -1.06 -8.12 9.13
C PHE A 23 0.13 -8.92 8.56
N THR A 24 1.14 -8.24 8.02
CA THR A 24 2.36 -8.87 7.49
C THR A 24 3.44 -9.10 8.55
N ARG A 25 3.20 -8.72 9.80
CA ARG A 25 4.21 -8.81 10.87
C ARG A 25 4.53 -10.26 11.25
N ALA A 26 3.53 -11.13 11.23
CA ALA A 26 3.69 -12.54 11.58
C ALA A 26 4.26 -13.38 10.43
N GLU A 27 3.95 -13.01 9.19
CA GLU A 27 4.35 -13.71 7.96
C GLU A 27 4.61 -12.68 6.85
N PRO A 28 5.79 -12.68 6.20
CA PRO A 28 6.05 -11.84 5.04
C PRO A 28 5.10 -12.19 3.89
N LEU A 29 4.30 -11.22 3.42
CA LEU A 29 3.34 -11.43 2.34
C LEU A 29 3.77 -10.76 1.04
N SER A 30 3.50 -11.43 -0.09
CA SER A 30 3.61 -10.81 -1.41
C SER A 30 2.41 -9.88 -1.70
N ILE A 31 2.55 -9.01 -2.70
CA ILE A 31 1.45 -8.12 -3.13
C ILE A 31 0.26 -8.94 -3.66
N GLU A 32 0.50 -10.08 -4.30
CA GLU A 32 -0.53 -11.01 -4.76
C GLU A 32 -1.28 -11.63 -3.57
N GLN A 33 -0.56 -12.03 -2.53
CA GLN A 33 -1.17 -12.56 -1.31
C GLN A 33 -2.00 -11.49 -0.59
N ILE A 34 -1.49 -10.25 -0.48
CA ILE A 34 -2.25 -9.12 0.07
C ILE A 34 -3.51 -8.85 -0.77
N THR A 35 -3.40 -8.91 -2.10
CA THR A 35 -4.53 -8.72 -3.01
C THR A 35 -5.59 -9.81 -2.80
N ALA A 36 -5.19 -11.08 -2.72
CA ALA A 36 -6.11 -12.19 -2.53
C ALA A 36 -6.81 -12.15 -1.16
N ARG A 37 -6.10 -11.73 -0.11
CA ARG A 37 -6.60 -11.73 1.28
C ARG A 37 -7.45 -10.49 1.61
N TYR A 38 -7.04 -9.32 1.11
CA TYR A 38 -7.60 -8.03 1.54
C TYR A 38 -8.15 -7.17 0.39
N GLY A 39 -8.07 -7.64 -0.86
CA GLY A 39 -8.47 -6.89 -2.06
C GLY A 39 -7.49 -5.76 -2.47
N CYS A 40 -6.68 -5.27 -1.53
CA CYS A 40 -5.74 -4.18 -1.72
C CYS A 40 -4.74 -4.49 -2.84
N GLY A 41 -4.63 -3.59 -3.82
CA GLY A 41 -3.81 -3.80 -5.01
C GLY A 41 -4.54 -4.54 -6.15
N GLY A 42 -5.81 -4.95 -5.98
CA GLY A 42 -6.58 -5.65 -7.01
C GLY A 42 -7.43 -4.74 -7.91
N SER A 43 -8.14 -3.78 -7.31
CA SER A 43 -9.17 -2.96 -7.98
C SER A 43 -8.58 -1.88 -8.89
N CYS A 44 -8.29 -0.67 -8.39
CA CYS A 44 -7.69 0.40 -9.20
C CYS A 44 -6.18 0.24 -9.40
N LYS A 45 -5.54 -0.65 -8.64
CA LYS A 45 -4.08 -0.92 -8.62
C LYS A 45 -3.17 0.25 -8.21
N LEU A 46 -3.69 1.45 -8.00
CA LEU A 46 -2.91 2.65 -7.63
C LEU A 46 -2.15 2.51 -6.31
N CYS A 47 -2.65 1.72 -5.36
CA CYS A 47 -1.96 1.49 -4.08
C CYS A 47 -0.82 0.48 -4.16
N ARG A 48 -0.66 -0.26 -5.26
CA ARG A 48 0.37 -1.31 -5.41
C ARG A 48 1.80 -0.83 -5.14
N PRO A 49 2.31 0.24 -5.78
CA PRO A 49 3.69 0.68 -5.55
C PRO A 49 3.94 1.06 -4.09
N TYR A 50 2.95 1.65 -3.42
CA TYR A 50 3.03 2.00 -2.00
C TYR A 50 3.03 0.78 -1.09
N ILE A 51 2.19 -0.23 -1.37
CA ILE A 51 2.21 -1.50 -0.62
C ILE A 51 3.54 -2.23 -0.82
N GLN A 52 4.08 -2.24 -2.05
CA GLN A 52 5.40 -2.83 -2.32
C GLN A 52 6.51 -2.10 -1.56
N ARG A 53 6.50 -0.77 -1.54
CA ARG A 53 7.45 0.02 -0.76
C ARG A 53 7.29 -0.21 0.75
N MET A 54 6.06 -0.30 1.24
CA MET A 54 5.74 -0.66 2.63
C MET A 54 6.31 -2.04 2.99
N LEU A 55 6.17 -3.04 2.12
CA LEU A 55 6.76 -4.37 2.35
C LEU A 55 8.30 -4.33 2.39
N GLN A 56 8.93 -3.48 1.58
CA GLN A 56 10.39 -3.36 1.51
C GLN A 56 11.00 -2.55 2.66
N THR A 57 10.33 -1.48 3.10
CA THR A 57 10.90 -0.46 4.00
C THR A 57 10.17 -0.33 5.33
N GLY A 58 8.92 -0.81 5.39
CA GLY A 58 8.03 -0.59 6.52
C GLY A 58 7.40 0.81 6.58
N GLU A 59 7.62 1.68 5.60
CA GLU A 59 6.97 3.00 5.52
C GLU A 59 5.47 2.84 5.23
N THR A 60 4.63 3.59 5.94
CA THR A 60 3.16 3.48 5.87
C THR A 60 2.46 4.77 5.45
N GLU A 61 3.21 5.85 5.27
CA GLU A 61 2.70 7.15 4.83
C GLU A 61 3.67 7.72 3.80
N PHE A 62 3.16 8.12 2.64
CA PHE A 62 3.96 8.64 1.54
C PHE A 62 3.51 10.06 1.20
N ARG A 63 4.45 10.95 0.89
CA ARG A 63 4.19 12.35 0.55
C ARG A 63 4.48 12.69 -0.91
N GLU A 64 4.81 11.67 -1.69
CA GLU A 64 5.14 11.76 -3.12
C GLU A 64 4.39 10.68 -3.90
N ILE A 65 4.19 10.92 -5.20
CA ILE A 65 3.59 9.93 -6.08
C ILE A 65 4.69 8.96 -6.52
N ILE A 66 4.53 7.67 -6.22
CA ILE A 66 5.43 6.63 -6.73
C ILE A 66 4.97 6.26 -8.14
N GLU A 67 5.72 6.72 -9.15
CA GLU A 67 5.50 6.32 -10.53
C GLU A 67 5.87 4.85 -10.73
N VAL A 68 4.99 4.10 -11.39
CA VAL A 68 5.29 2.75 -11.84
C VAL A 68 5.64 2.89 -13.31
N ALA A 69 6.88 2.55 -13.68
CA ALA A 69 7.28 2.52 -15.08
C ALA A 69 6.39 1.51 -15.82
N THR A 70 5.43 2.01 -16.58
CA THR A 70 4.73 1.24 -17.62
C THR A 70 5.60 1.28 -18.85
N ASP A 71 6.35 0.19 -19.09
CA ASP A 71 6.85 -0.17 -20.42
C ASP A 71 5.78 -1.01 -21.13
#